data_AF-A0AAW9HZH3-F1
#
_entry.id   AF-A0AAW9HZH3-F1
#
_cell.length_a   1.000
_cell.length_b   1.000
_cell.length_c   1.000
_cell.angle_alpha   90.00
_cell.angle_beta   90.00
_cell.angle_gamma   90.00
#
_symmetry.space_group_name_H-M   'P 1'
#
loop_
_entity.id
_entity.type
_entity.pdbx_description
1 polymer ?
#
loop_
_entity_poly.entity_id
_entity_poly.type
_entity_poly.pdbx_seq_one_letter_code
_entity_poly.pdbx_strand_id
1 'polypeptide(L)'
;QIEMYEEGLIDFSKVKTFNLDEYYKLPIYNDQSYHYFMDENLFNHIKKNRENIYIPNGMSDDIEAECVSYDQLIDNNGGIDIQVLGIGNNAHIGFNEPTINFKKGTHIVTLDESTRQA
;
A
#
# COMPACT_ATOMS: atom_id res chain seq x y z
N GLN A 1 -12.92 10.16 -5.81
CA GLN A 1 -12.05 9.57 -6.86
C GLN A 1 -12.89 8.80 -7.86
N ILE A 2 -13.67 7.79 -7.44
CA ILE A 2 -14.54 7.02 -8.34
C ILE A 2 -15.54 7.90 -9.11
N GLU A 3 -16.28 8.76 -8.41
CA GLU A 3 -17.23 9.70 -9.05
C GLU A 3 -16.57 10.53 -10.16
N MET A 4 -15.43 11.15 -9.88
CA MET A 4 -14.67 11.92 -10.87
C MET A 4 -14.21 11.07 -12.07
N TYR A 5 -13.92 9.78 -11.86
CA TYR A 5 -13.57 8.85 -12.94
C TYR A 5 -14.80 8.50 -13.79
N GLU A 6 -15.93 8.24 -13.15
CA GLU A 6 -17.21 7.96 -13.82
C GLU A 6 -17.70 9.17 -14.63
N GLU A 7 -17.44 10.39 -14.14
CA GLU A 7 -17.68 11.66 -14.84
C GLU A 7 -16.65 11.94 -15.95
N GLY A 8 -15.59 11.13 -16.09
CA GLY A 8 -14.55 11.29 -17.11
C GLY A 8 -13.56 12.43 -16.85
N LEU A 9 -13.52 12.96 -15.62
CA LEU A 9 -12.61 14.04 -15.22
C LEU A 9 -11.18 13.55 -14.95
N ILE A 10 -11.02 12.26 -14.63
CA ILE A 10 -9.72 11.63 -14.37
C ILE A 10 -9.59 10.32 -15.16
N ASP A 11 -8.37 9.98 -15.58
CA ASP A 11 -8.06 8.73 -16.27
C ASP A 11 -6.93 7.97 -15.56
N PHE A 12 -7.21 6.72 -15.18
CA PHE A 12 -6.26 5.84 -14.51
C PHE A 12 -5.51 4.89 -15.46
N SER A 13 -5.78 4.93 -16.77
CA SER A 13 -5.28 3.95 -17.75
C SER A 13 -3.75 3.83 -17.78
N LYS A 14 -3.04 4.93 -17.51
CA LYS A 14 -1.56 4.99 -17.49
C LYS A 14 -0.97 5.13 -16.09
N VAL A 15 -1.80 5.17 -15.05
CA VAL A 15 -1.35 5.34 -13.67
C VAL A 15 -0.79 4.02 -13.17
N LYS A 16 0.36 4.07 -12.48
CA LYS A 16 0.88 2.98 -11.65
C LYS A 16 0.63 3.31 -10.18
N THR A 17 0.21 2.33 -9.39
CA THR A 17 -0.10 2.53 -7.96
C THR A 17 0.79 1.65 -7.11
N PHE A 18 1.30 2.23 -6.03
CA PHE A 18 2.04 1.54 -4.99
C PHE A 18 1.32 1.75 -3.67
N ASN A 19 0.86 0.67 -3.06
CA ASN A 19 0.29 0.70 -1.73
C ASN A 19 1.38 0.80 -0.67
N LEU A 20 1.06 1.43 0.44
CA LEU A 20 2.03 1.74 1.49
C LEU A 20 2.44 0.49 2.28
N ASP A 21 1.49 -0.39 2.54
CA ASP A 21 1.64 -1.51 3.46
C ASP A 21 0.66 -2.66 3.15
N GLU A 22 0.89 -3.81 3.78
CA GLU A 22 0.02 -4.98 3.82
C GLU A 22 0.31 -5.78 5.11
N TYR A 23 -0.68 -6.54 5.59
CA TYR A 23 -0.51 -7.40 6.75
C TYR A 23 0.37 -8.62 6.45
N TYR A 24 1.35 -8.86 7.33
CA TYR A 24 2.18 -10.06 7.27
C TYR A 24 1.37 -11.32 7.60
N LYS A 25 1.52 -12.37 6.79
CA LYS A 25 0.84 -13.67 6.90
C LYS A 25 -0.69 -13.60 6.82
N LEU A 26 -1.24 -12.57 6.18
CA LEU A 26 -2.67 -12.48 5.88
C LEU A 26 -2.90 -12.78 4.38
N PRO A 27 -3.70 -13.80 4.03
CA PRO A 27 -3.99 -14.09 2.63
C PRO A 27 -4.74 -12.94 1.94
N ILE A 28 -4.44 -12.69 0.66
CA ILE A 28 -5.05 -11.61 -0.15
C ILE A 28 -6.57 -11.71 -0.31
N TYR A 29 -7.15 -12.90 -0.13
CA TYR A 29 -8.60 -13.13 -0.19
C TYR A 29 -9.29 -12.91 1.15
N ASN A 30 -8.53 -12.62 2.22
CA ASN A 30 -9.09 -12.23 3.49
C ASN A 30 -9.68 -10.83 3.37
N ASP A 31 -10.89 -10.64 3.88
CA ASP A 31 -11.63 -9.37 3.79
C ASP A 31 -11.00 -8.23 4.61
N GLN A 32 -10.06 -8.53 5.50
CA GLN A 32 -9.25 -7.57 6.24
C GLN A 32 -7.90 -7.26 5.59
N SER A 33 -7.53 -7.92 4.49
CA SER A 33 -6.29 -7.59 3.76
C SER A 33 -6.41 -6.24 3.07
N TYR A 34 -5.30 -5.52 2.96
CA TYR A 34 -5.30 -4.26 2.23
C TYR A 34 -5.44 -4.47 0.73
N HIS A 35 -5.01 -5.61 0.20
CA HIS A 35 -5.36 -6.03 -1.15
C HIS A 35 -6.88 -6.09 -1.37
N TYR A 36 -7.61 -6.81 -0.51
CA TYR A 36 -9.07 -6.90 -0.61
C TYR A 36 -9.74 -5.53 -0.44
N PHE A 37 -9.30 -4.75 0.55
CA PHE A 37 -9.80 -3.39 0.78
C PHE A 37 -9.66 -2.51 -0.46
N MET A 38 -8.49 -2.52 -1.11
CA MET A 38 -8.25 -1.69 -2.29
C MET A 38 -9.04 -2.14 -3.52
N ASP A 39 -9.22 -3.45 -3.69
CA ASP A 39 -10.06 -3.98 -4.75
C ASP A 39 -11.51 -3.51 -4.58
N GLU A 40 -12.08 -3.68 -3.38
CA GLU A 40 -13.46 -3.32 -3.08
C GLU A 40 -13.72 -1.81 -3.13
N ASN A 41 -12.75 -0.98 -2.72
CA ASN A 41 -12.96 0.46 -2.57
C ASN A 41 -12.42 1.30 -3.72
N LEU A 42 -11.62 0.75 -4.63
CA LEU A 42 -11.05 1.52 -5.73
C LEU A 42 -10.86 0.70 -7.01
N PHE A 43 -10.05 -0.36 -6.99
CA PHE A 43 -9.55 -0.98 -8.22
C PHE A 43 -10.63 -1.72 -9.02
N ASN A 44 -11.70 -2.20 -8.40
CA ASN A 44 -12.84 -2.79 -9.11
C ASN A 44 -13.75 -1.75 -9.79
N HIS A 45 -13.66 -0.48 -9.38
CA HIS A 45 -14.50 0.61 -9.90
C HIS A 45 -13.84 1.41 -11.02
N ILE A 46 -12.53 1.27 -11.20
CA ILE A 46 -11.77 1.99 -12.23
C ILE A 46 -11.22 1.03 -13.30
N LYS A 47 -11.26 1.41 -14.59
CA LYS A 47 -10.60 0.60 -15.63
C LYS A 47 -9.10 0.84 -15.59
N LYS A 48 -8.39 -0.02 -14.87
CA LYS A 48 -6.93 0.02 -14.72
C LYS A 48 -6.34 -1.34 -15.08
N ASN A 49 -5.18 -1.34 -15.75
CA ASN A 49 -4.43 -2.58 -15.95
C ASN A 49 -3.92 -3.07 -14.59
N ARG A 50 -4.26 -4.32 -14.24
CA ARG A 50 -3.86 -4.95 -12.97
C ARG A 50 -2.35 -5.08 -12.83
N GLU A 51 -1.61 -5.14 -13.94
CA GLU A 51 -0.14 -5.12 -13.96
C GLU A 51 0.46 -3.80 -13.47
N ASN A 52 -0.34 -2.73 -13.39
CA ASN A 52 0.06 -1.42 -12.87
C ASN A 52 -0.36 -1.21 -11.40
N ILE A 53 -0.76 -2.27 -10.71
CA ILE A 53 -1.10 -2.25 -9.27
C ILE A 53 -0.04 -3.04 -8.52
N TYR A 54 0.60 -2.39 -7.56
CA TYR A 54 1.65 -2.98 -6.73
C TYR A 54 1.27 -2.85 -5.27
N ILE A 55 1.18 -3.97 -4.57
CA ILE A 55 0.92 -4.06 -3.13
C ILE A 55 1.98 -4.99 -2.55
N PRO A 56 2.61 -4.66 -1.41
CA PRO A 56 3.62 -5.53 -0.80
C PRO A 56 3.08 -6.94 -0.53
N ASN A 57 3.87 -7.98 -0.82
CA ASN A 57 3.45 -9.36 -0.59
C ASN A 57 3.68 -9.79 0.86
N GLY A 58 2.67 -9.60 1.71
CA GLY A 58 2.68 -10.06 3.11
C GLY A 58 2.79 -11.58 3.30
N MET A 59 2.63 -12.38 2.24
CA MET A 59 2.73 -13.85 2.27
C MET A 59 4.09 -14.38 1.78
N SER A 60 5.08 -13.51 1.51
CA SER A 60 6.42 -13.95 1.08
C SER A 60 7.09 -14.83 2.14
N ASP A 61 7.76 -15.90 1.68
CA ASP A 61 8.59 -16.76 2.53
C ASP A 61 9.87 -16.05 3.01
N ASP A 62 10.34 -15.05 2.24
CA ASP A 62 11.47 -14.18 2.56
C ASP A 62 11.00 -12.72 2.50
N ILE A 63 10.74 -12.14 3.67
CA ILE A 63 10.16 -10.80 3.79
C ILE A 63 11.20 -9.72 3.58
N GLU A 64 12.42 -9.95 4.03
CA GLU A 64 13.52 -9.03 3.77
C GLU A 64 13.77 -8.89 2.27
N ALA A 65 13.76 -10.00 1.52
CA ALA A 65 13.86 -9.96 0.06
C ALA A 65 12.66 -9.27 -0.61
N GLU A 66 11.44 -9.47 -0.10
CA GLU A 66 10.24 -8.77 -0.59
C GLU A 66 10.36 -7.25 -0.39
N CYS A 67 10.77 -6.81 0.81
CA CYS A 67 10.96 -5.39 1.09
C CYS A 67 11.97 -4.73 0.14
N VAL A 68 13.13 -5.38 -0.08
CA VAL A 68 14.15 -4.89 -1.01
C VAL A 68 13.63 -4.88 -2.44
N SER A 69 12.90 -5.91 -2.85
CA SER A 69 12.31 -6.02 -4.19
C SER A 69 11.24 -4.95 -4.43
N TYR A 70 10.46 -4.61 -3.40
CA TYR A 70 9.43 -3.58 -3.48
C TYR A 70 10.04 -2.18 -3.63
N ASP A 71 11.10 -1.88 -2.87
CA ASP A 71 11.87 -0.63 -3.04
C ASP A 71 12.47 -0.53 -4.46
N GLN A 72 13.08 -1.63 -4.95
CA GLN A 72 13.59 -1.69 -6.32
C GLN A 72 12.50 -1.53 -7.37
N LEU A 73 11.30 -2.07 -7.12
CA LEU A 73 10.17 -1.93 -8.03
C LEU A 73 9.74 -0.47 -8.15
N ILE A 74 9.72 0.28 -7.05
CA ILE A 74 9.45 1.72 -7.06
C ILE A 74 10.54 2.45 -7.87
N ASP A 75 11.81 2.19 -7.59
CA ASP A 75 12.94 2.83 -8.28
C ASP A 75 12.94 2.53 -9.78
N ASN A 76 12.70 1.28 -10.17
CA ASN A 76 12.63 0.84 -11.58
C ASN A 76 11.44 1.45 -12.33
N ASN A 77 10.42 1.92 -11.61
CA ASN A 77 9.28 2.62 -12.18
C ASN A 77 9.43 4.16 -12.15
N GLY A 78 10.58 4.67 -11.72
CA GLY A 78 10.90 6.11 -11.73
C GLY A 78 10.60 6.84 -10.43
N GLY A 79 10.25 6.13 -9.35
CA GLY A 79 9.88 6.71 -8.07
C GLY A 79 8.38 7.03 -7.95
N ILE A 80 8.02 7.75 -6.88
CA ILE A 80 6.64 8.15 -6.58
C ILE A 80 6.44 9.64 -6.88
N ASP A 81 5.56 9.96 -7.83
CA ASP A 81 5.22 11.34 -8.18
C ASP A 81 4.33 12.02 -7.12
N ILE A 82 3.34 11.28 -6.61
CA ILE A 82 2.34 11.77 -5.66
C ILE A 82 2.07 10.65 -4.65
N GLN A 83 2.10 10.99 -3.37
CA GLN A 83 1.72 10.10 -2.28
C GLN A 83 0.52 10.68 -1.53
N VAL A 84 -0.57 9.92 -1.46
CA VAL A 84 -1.78 10.28 -0.71
C VAL A 84 -1.80 9.46 0.57
N LEU A 85 -1.75 10.11 1.72
CA LEU A 85 -1.56 9.46 3.02
C LEU A 85 -2.63 9.87 4.01
N GLY A 86 -3.07 8.90 4.82
CA GLY A 86 -3.72 9.16 6.10
C GLY A 86 -2.67 9.42 7.19
N ILE A 87 -3.08 10.13 8.23
CA ILE A 87 -2.27 10.34 9.45
C ILE A 87 -3.08 9.76 10.62
N GLY A 88 -2.45 8.86 11.37
CA GLY A 88 -3.05 8.27 12.57
C GLY A 88 -3.14 9.26 13.73
N ASN A 89 -3.90 8.91 14.78
CA ASN A 89 -4.11 9.78 15.95
C ASN A 89 -2.81 10.16 16.69
N ASN A 90 -1.80 9.29 16.64
CA ASN A 90 -0.47 9.53 17.21
C ASN A 90 0.54 10.04 16.15
N ALA A 91 0.05 10.50 14.99
CA ALA A 91 0.81 10.94 13.84
C ALA A 91 1.62 9.86 13.09
N HIS A 92 1.29 8.56 13.25
CA HIS A 92 1.86 7.52 12.40
C HIS A 92 1.41 7.67 10.93
N ILE A 93 2.24 7.18 10.01
CA ILE A 93 1.96 7.08 8.57
C ILE A 93 2.13 5.62 8.15
N GLY A 94 1.05 5.01 7.65
CA GLY A 94 0.99 3.56 7.50
C GLY A 94 1.29 2.88 8.82
N PHE A 95 2.08 1.82 8.82
CA PHE A 95 2.56 1.18 10.05
C PHE A 95 3.79 1.83 10.70
N ASN A 96 4.21 3.03 10.27
CA ASN A 96 5.36 3.71 10.88
C ASN A 96 4.96 4.46 12.15
N GLU A 97 5.01 3.77 13.28
CA GLU A 97 4.77 4.34 14.60
C GLU A 97 5.81 5.40 15.00
N PRO A 98 5.46 6.34 15.91
CA PRO A 98 6.42 7.27 16.48
C PRO A 98 7.62 6.57 17.11
N THR A 99 8.81 6.86 16.59
CA THR A 99 10.08 6.26 17.04
C THR A 99 11.21 7.27 17.00
N ILE A 100 12.25 7.05 17.80
CA ILE A 100 13.49 7.84 17.75
C ILE A 100 14.38 7.44 16.55
N ASN A 101 14.13 6.27 15.96
CA ASN A 101 14.93 5.71 14.88
C ASN A 101 14.12 5.65 13.59
N PHE A 102 14.45 6.50 12.63
CA PHE A 102 13.86 6.45 11.31
C PHE A 102 14.45 5.29 10.49
N LYS A 103 13.62 4.30 10.15
CA LYS A 103 14.00 3.24 9.21
C LYS A 103 13.74 3.72 7.78
N LYS A 104 14.80 3.70 6.96
CA LYS A 104 14.70 4.02 5.54
C LYS A 104 14.29 2.76 4.75
N GLY A 105 13.43 2.94 3.75
CA GLY A 105 12.99 1.87 2.85
C GLY A 105 11.86 1.03 3.43
N THR A 106 11.35 0.13 2.60
CA THR A 106 10.31 -0.83 3.00
C THR A 106 10.88 -1.79 4.04
N HIS A 107 10.13 -2.09 5.10
CA HIS A 107 10.57 -2.96 6.17
C HIS A 107 9.41 -3.58 6.95
N ILE A 108 9.65 -4.73 7.56
CA ILE A 108 8.69 -5.34 8.49
C ILE A 108 8.62 -4.54 9.80
N VAL A 109 7.39 -4.34 10.28
CA VAL A 109 7.08 -3.68 11.54
C VAL A 109 6.25 -4.62 12.42
N THR A 110 6.50 -4.58 13.73
CA THR A 110 5.60 -5.20 14.72
C THR A 110 4.65 -4.12 15.21
N LEU A 111 3.34 -4.33 15.04
CA LEU A 111 2.34 -3.37 15.46
C LEU A 111 2.21 -3.33 16.98
N ASP A 112 2.18 -2.12 17.53
CA ASP A 112 1.86 -1.90 18.94
C ASP A 112 0.38 -2.21 19.23
N GLU A 113 0.10 -2.54 20.49
CA GLU A 113 -1.25 -2.95 20.92
C GLU A 113 -2.29 -1.85 20.71
N SER A 114 -1.90 -0.57 20.85
CA SER A 114 -2.78 0.59 20.61
C SER A 114 -3.28 0.67 19.17
N THR A 115 -2.48 0.23 18.21
CA THR A 115 -2.80 0.32 16.78
C THR A 115 -3.65 -0.86 16.32
N ARG A 116 -3.56 -2.00 17.01
CA ARG A 116 -4.46 -3.14 16.82
C ARG A 116 -5.89 -2.90 17.32
N GLN A 117 -6.08 -1.92 18.21
CA GLN A 117 -7.38 -1.61 18.82
C GLN A 117 -8.04 -0.34 18.27
N ALA A 118 -7.34 0.41 17.40
CA ALA A 118 -7.79 1.67 16.84
C ALA A 118 -8.75 1.51 15.65
#